data_AF-A0A9E3TEX4-F1
#
_entry.id   AF-A0A9E3TEX4-F1
#
_cell.length_a   1.000
_cell.length_b   1.000
_cell.length_c   1.000
_cell.angle_alpha   90.00
_cell.angle_beta   90.00
_cell.angle_gamma   90.00
#
_symmetry.space_group_name_H-M   'P 1'
#
loop_
_entity.id
_entity.type
_entity.pdbx_description
1 polymer ?
#
loop_
_entity_poly.entity_id
_entity_poly.type
_entity_poly.pdbx_seq_one_letter_code
_entity_poly.pdbx_strand_id
1 'polypeptide(L)'
;MADIDYNEPNPAPSRMRCLHRGPSDDFFCLRYQVWYPSPDCAIRTKFKTSNGCLDCEQGRFNLKRHSAALRGVHFHFDAEE
;
A
#
# COMPACT_ATOMS: atom_id res chain seq x y z
N MET A 1 -12.51 45.91 19.56
CA MET A 1 -12.48 45.02 18.39
C MET A 1 -12.45 43.59 18.92
N ALA A 2 -13.51 42.82 18.69
CA ALA A 2 -13.46 41.37 18.84
C ALA A 2 -12.86 40.76 17.56
N ASP A 3 -12.73 39.43 17.55
CA ASP A 3 -12.34 38.58 16.41
C ASP A 3 -10.81 38.41 16.30
N ILE A 4 -10.20 37.22 16.31
CA ILE A 4 -10.62 35.94 15.73
C ILE A 4 -9.91 34.78 16.48
N ASP A 5 -10.70 33.80 16.93
CA ASP A 5 -10.26 32.45 17.31
C ASP A 5 -10.14 31.61 16.02
N TYR A 6 -8.94 31.13 15.71
CA TYR A 6 -8.72 29.97 14.84
C TYR A 6 -7.73 29.05 15.54
N ASN A 7 -8.25 28.31 16.52
CA ASN A 7 -8.09 26.87 16.66
C ASN A 7 -6.95 26.29 15.78
N GLU A 8 -5.77 26.11 16.38
CA GLU A 8 -4.64 25.40 15.77
C GLU A 8 -5.14 24.06 15.18
N PRO A 9 -4.84 23.73 13.92
CA PRO A 9 -5.16 22.42 13.41
C PRO A 9 -4.35 21.39 14.22
N ASN A 10 -5.06 20.67 15.08
CA ASN A 10 -4.67 19.42 15.71
C ASN A 10 -3.78 18.63 14.73
N PRO A 11 -2.47 18.42 15.01
CA PRO A 11 -1.66 17.61 14.14
C PRO A 11 -2.21 16.18 14.26
N ALA A 12 -3.02 15.79 13.27
CA ALA A 12 -3.49 14.42 13.10
C ALA A 12 -2.32 13.48 13.40
N PRO A 13 -2.53 12.40 14.18
CA PRO A 13 -1.43 11.59 14.65
C PRO A 13 -0.59 11.19 13.46
N SER A 14 0.62 11.72 13.42
CA SER A 14 1.70 11.33 12.51
C SER A 14 1.98 9.86 12.83
N ARG A 15 1.12 8.96 12.33
CA ARG A 15 1.41 7.53 12.23
C ARG A 15 2.71 7.51 11.46
N MET A 16 3.83 7.33 12.16
CA MET A 16 5.15 7.29 11.56
C MET A 16 5.08 6.29 10.42
N ARG A 17 4.96 6.81 9.19
CA ARG A 17 4.92 6.02 7.99
C ARG A 17 6.30 5.39 7.95
N CYS A 18 6.37 4.05 8.05
CA CYS A 18 7.64 3.35 8.15
C CYS A 18 8.43 3.60 6.86
N LEU A 19 9.28 4.63 6.90
CA LEU A 19 10.27 4.95 5.87
C LEU A 19 11.48 4.02 5.93
N HIS A 20 11.56 3.17 6.96
CA HIS A 20 12.60 2.17 7.07
C HIS A 20 12.43 1.14 5.96
N ARG A 21 13.44 1.07 5.08
CA ARG A 21 13.52 0.11 3.99
C ARG A 21 14.25 -1.13 4.48
N GLY A 22 13.56 -2.27 4.52
CA GLY A 22 14.15 -3.55 4.82
C GLY A 22 15.13 -4.02 3.73
N PRO A 23 16.03 -4.96 4.04
CA PRO A 23 17.06 -5.43 3.10
C PRO A 23 16.49 -6.12 1.86
N SER A 24 15.29 -6.69 1.95
CA SER A 24 14.59 -7.35 0.84
C SER A 24 13.56 -6.46 0.14
N ASP A 25 13.38 -5.23 0.61
CA ASP A 25 12.38 -4.32 0.05
C ASP A 25 12.95 -3.62 -1.19
N ASP A 26 12.34 -3.85 -2.34
CA ASP A 26 12.70 -3.26 -3.62
C ASP A 26 11.66 -2.26 -4.14
N PHE A 27 10.57 -2.03 -3.39
CA PHE A 27 9.47 -1.17 -3.81
C PHE A 27 8.94 -0.28 -2.68
N PHE A 28 8.70 0.99 -3.01
CA PHE A 28 8.02 1.95 -2.15
C PHE A 28 6.61 2.21 -2.67
N CYS A 29 5.61 1.88 -1.86
CA CYS A 29 4.21 2.17 -2.20
C CYS A 29 3.86 3.61 -1.82
N LEU A 30 3.54 4.45 -2.80
CA LEU A 30 3.17 5.84 -2.57
C LEU A 30 1.82 5.97 -1.85
N ARG A 31 0.90 5.02 -2.09
CA ARG A 31 -0.43 5.01 -1.49
C ARG A 31 -0.39 4.83 0.03
N TYR A 32 0.37 3.83 0.47
CA TYR A 32 0.46 3.46 1.89
C TYR A 32 1.74 3.97 2.57
N GLN A 33 2.66 4.55 1.80
CA GLN A 33 3.94 5.10 2.24
C GLN A 33 4.76 4.12 3.08
N VAL A 34 4.99 2.95 2.49
CA VAL A 34 5.68 1.82 3.11
C VAL A 34 6.57 1.15 2.08
N TRP A 35 7.75 0.72 2.53
CA TRP A 35 8.65 -0.17 1.79
C TRP A 35 8.23 -1.63 1.98
N TYR A 36 8.19 -2.39 0.89
CA TYR A 36 7.98 -3.84 0.90
C TYR A 36 8.39 -4.46 -0.45
N PRO A 37 8.43 -5.79 -0.60
CA PRO A 37 8.76 -6.44 -1.86
C PRO A 37 7.73 -6.16 -2.98
N SER A 38 8.21 -5.83 -4.17
CA SER A 38 7.40 -5.56 -5.36
C SER A 38 6.48 -6.72 -5.78
N PRO A 39 6.81 -8.02 -5.56
CA PRO A 39 5.87 -9.12 -5.78
C PRO A 39 4.62 -9.02 -4.90
N ASP A 40 4.74 -8.57 -3.64
CA ASP A 40 3.59 -8.40 -2.75
C ASP A 40 2.66 -7.31 -3.29
N CYS A 41 3.19 -6.27 -3.92
CA CYS A 41 2.37 -5.23 -4.55
C CYS A 41 1.52 -5.84 -5.67
N ALA A 42 2.16 -6.67 -6.49
CA ALA A 42 1.51 -7.39 -7.58
C ALA A 42 0.44 -8.38 -7.07
N ILE A 43 0.70 -9.11 -5.98
CA ILE A 43 -0.27 -10.00 -5.31
C ILE A 43 -1.47 -9.19 -4.82
N ARG A 44 -1.24 -8.11 -4.07
CA ARG A 44 -2.30 -7.24 -3.53
C ARG A 44 -3.18 -6.65 -4.63
N THR A 45 -2.59 -6.30 -5.77
CA THR A 45 -3.33 -5.85 -6.96
C THR A 45 -4.09 -7.00 -7.64
N LYS A 46 -3.46 -8.17 -7.84
CA LYS A 46 -4.08 -9.34 -8.48
C LYS A 46 -5.32 -9.80 -7.71
N PHE A 47 -5.20 -9.90 -6.39
CA PHE A 47 -6.25 -10.43 -5.50
C PHE A 47 -7.08 -9.34 -4.82
N LYS A 48 -6.86 -8.06 -5.16
CA LYS A 48 -7.64 -6.93 -4.65
C LYS A 48 -7.76 -6.92 -3.12
N THR A 49 -6.65 -7.22 -2.42
CA THR A 49 -6.65 -7.44 -0.97
C THR A 49 -6.97 -6.18 -0.16
N SER A 50 -7.07 -5.01 -0.80
CA SER A 50 -7.51 -3.77 -0.17
C SER A 50 -8.12 -2.83 -1.21
N ASN A 51 -9.07 -1.98 -0.78
CA ASN A 51 -9.73 -1.02 -1.66
C ASN A 51 -8.75 -0.05 -2.34
N GLY A 52 -7.65 0.31 -1.69
CA GLY A 52 -6.65 1.21 -2.27
C GLY A 52 -5.75 0.57 -3.33
N CYS A 53 -5.76 -0.76 -3.46
CA CYS A 53 -5.03 -1.49 -4.51
C CYS A 53 -5.83 -1.67 -5.80
N LEU A 54 -7.16 -1.47 -5.75
CA LEU A 54 -8.00 -1.39 -6.96
C LEU A 54 -7.56 -0.18 -7.78
N ASP A 55 -7.23 -0.43 -9.04
CA ASP A 55 -6.83 0.59 -10.03
C ASP A 55 -5.58 1.41 -9.69
N CYS A 56 -4.73 0.92 -8.77
CA CYS A 56 -3.46 1.57 -8.46
C CYS A 56 -2.46 1.42 -9.62
N GLU A 57 -1.93 2.53 -10.14
CA GLU A 57 -0.94 2.52 -11.24
C GLU A 57 0.35 1.75 -10.87
N GLN A 58 0.90 1.98 -9.68
CA GLN A 58 2.06 1.22 -9.19
C GLN A 58 1.74 -0.29 -9.12
N GLY A 59 0.51 -0.61 -8.70
CA GLY A 59 -0.01 -1.97 -8.67
C GLY A 59 -0.08 -2.60 -10.06
N ARG A 60 -0.64 -1.89 -11.04
CA ARG A 60 -0.72 -2.35 -12.45
C ARG A 60 0.65 -2.58 -13.05
N PHE A 61 1.61 -1.70 -12.76
CA PHE A 61 3.00 -1.85 -13.20
C PHE A 61 3.65 -3.10 -12.61
N ASN A 62 3.56 -3.29 -11.29
CA ASN A 62 4.13 -4.45 -10.62
C ASN A 62 3.42 -5.76 -11.02
N LEU A 63 2.11 -5.72 -11.24
CA LEU A 63 1.34 -6.85 -11.77
C LEU A 63 1.85 -7.29 -13.15
N LYS A 64 2.14 -6.34 -14.04
CA LYS A 64 2.74 -6.63 -15.36
C LYS A 64 4.15 -7.21 -15.20
N ARG A 65 5.00 -6.57 -14.39
CA ARG A 65 6.39 -6.97 -14.12
C ARG A 65 6.51 -8.40 -13.60
N HIS A 66 5.63 -8.78 -12.66
CA HIS A 66 5.65 -10.07 -11.98
C HIS A 66 4.66 -11.09 -12.56
N SER A 67 4.04 -10.79 -13.70
CA SER A 67 2.98 -11.61 -14.29
C SER A 67 3.37 -13.08 -14.48
N ALA A 68 4.60 -13.37 -14.91
CA ALA A 68 5.12 -14.72 -15.08
C ALA A 68 5.20 -15.50 -13.77
N ALA A 69 5.76 -14.89 -12.71
CA ALA A 69 5.88 -15.49 -11.38
C ALA A 69 4.50 -15.72 -10.74
N LEU A 70 3.50 -14.90 -11.08
CA LEU A 70 2.16 -14.98 -10.52
C LEU A 70 1.20 -15.92 -11.28
N ARG A 71 1.60 -16.56 -12.40
CA ARG A 71 0.69 -17.42 -13.19
C ARG A 71 0.15 -18.62 -12.41
N GLY A 72 0.94 -19.18 -11.50
CA GLY A 72 0.57 -20.35 -10.68
C GLY A 72 0.19 -20.01 -9.24
N VAL A 73 0.12 -18.73 -8.86
CA VAL A 73 -0.22 -18.34 -7.50
C VAL A 73 -1.73 -18.40 -7.32
N HIS A 74 -2.18 -19.28 -6.44
CA HIS A 74 -3.54 -19.37 -5.91
C HIS A 74 -3.54 -18.82 -4.49
N PHE A 75 -4.34 -17.78 -4.24
CA PHE A 75 -4.53 -17.24 -2.90
C PHE A 75 -5.69 -18.00 -2.25
N HIS A 76 -5.43 -18.72 -1.18
CA HIS A 76 -6.48 -19.26 -0.33
C HIS A 76 -6.87 -18.15 0.65
N PHE A 77 -8.14 -17.71 0.55
CA PHE A 77 -8.75 -17.00 1.65
C PHE A 77 -9.22 -18.09 2.61
N ASP A 78 -8.54 -18.23 3.75
CA ASP A 78 -9.15 -18.92 4.88
C ASP A 78 -10.35 -18.07 5.27
N ALA A 79 -11.53 -18.52 4.84
CA ALA A 79 -12.78 -17.95 5.29
C ALA A 79 -12.93 -18.38 6.76
N GLU A 80 -12.52 -17.51 7.68
CA GLU A 80 -12.96 -17.66 9.07
C GLU A 80 -14.48 -17.46 9.08
N GLU A 81 -15.16 -18.51 9.52
CA GLU A 81 -16.61 -18.71 9.61
C GLU A 81 -17.29 -17.74 10.60
#